data_AF-A0A914FXF1-F1
#
_entry.id   AF-A0A914FXF1-F1
#
_cell.length_a   1.000
_cell.length_b   1.000
_cell.length_c   1.000
_cell.angle_alpha   90.00
_cell.angle_beta   90.00
_cell.angle_gamma   90.00
#
_symmetry.space_group_name_H-M   'P 1'
#
loop_
_entity.id
_entity.type
_entity.pdbx_description
1 polymer ?
#
loop_
_entity_poly.entity_id
_entity_poly.type
_entity_poly.pdbx_seq_one_letter_code
_entity_poly.pdbx_strand_id
1 'polypeptide(L)'
;MISKTAIALLLLGLTCILASNDERYKKWRLSTNDDTIESTETEDEIVDAHRSRNRQYVRTRESLKQLIRQGYDDWEAFKGVHSKRFTDNDIENERMLAFLASQQHVRRHNDAYERGDVTFKIGINHIADLPFSEYQKLNGYRRLFGDANAQKNSSTWLSPLNADIPESLDWREHGYVTDVKNQGMCGSCWAFSATG
;
A
#
# COMPACT_ATOMS: atom_id res chain seq x y z
N MET A 1 10.92 6.12 -23.16
CA MET A 1 11.60 7.01 -22.18
C MET A 1 10.63 8.09 -21.74
N ILE A 2 9.86 7.81 -20.69
CA ILE A 2 8.99 8.81 -20.10
C ILE A 2 9.89 9.76 -19.31
N SER A 3 9.98 11.01 -19.77
CA SER A 3 10.81 12.05 -19.16
C SER A 3 10.45 12.25 -17.69
N LYS A 4 11.44 12.61 -16.86
CA LYS A 4 11.27 12.99 -15.45
C LYS A 4 10.14 14.03 -15.24
N THR A 5 9.78 14.76 -16.30
CA THR A 5 8.66 15.71 -16.33
C THR A 5 7.28 15.04 -16.28
N ALA A 6 7.11 13.86 -16.86
CA ALA A 6 5.80 13.18 -16.92
C ALA A 6 5.44 12.49 -15.59
N ILE A 7 6.43 12.00 -14.83
CA ILE A 7 6.22 11.50 -13.46
C ILE A 7 5.86 12.65 -12.50
N ALA A 8 6.49 13.82 -12.67
CA ALA A 8 6.15 15.02 -11.90
C ALA A 8 4.71 15.51 -12.17
N LEU A 9 4.23 15.42 -13.41
CA LEU A 9 2.86 15.80 -13.78
C LEU A 9 1.80 14.84 -13.21
N LEU A 10 2.09 13.54 -13.12
CA LEU A 10 1.19 12.55 -12.51
C LEU A 10 1.09 12.72 -10.99
N LEU A 11 2.20 13.03 -10.30
CA LEU A 11 2.21 13.31 -8.87
C LEU A 11 1.50 14.64 -8.54
N LEU A 12 1.63 15.65 -9.40
CA LEU A 12 0.86 16.90 -9.29
C LEU A 12 -0.64 16.67 -9.51
N GLY A 13 -1.02 15.80 -10.45
CA GLY A 13 -2.42 15.42 -10.70
C GLY A 13 -3.10 14.81 -9.47
N LEU A 14 -2.42 13.92 -8.76
CA LEU A 14 -2.91 13.32 -7.51
C LEU A 14 -3.08 14.35 -6.37
N THR A 15 -2.22 15.36 -6.30
CA THR A 15 -2.39 16.47 -5.32
C THR A 15 -3.55 17.39 -5.66
N CYS A 16 -3.86 17.61 -6.94
CA CYS A 16 -5.03 18.40 -7.37
C CYS A 16 -6.35 17.68 -7.10
N ILE A 17 -6.39 16.35 -7.25
CA ILE A 17 -7.59 15.55 -6.95
C ILE A 17 -7.89 15.54 -5.44
N LEU A 18 -6.86 15.52 -4.59
CA LEU A 18 -7.02 15.65 -3.13
C LEU A 18 -7.39 17.08 -2.71
N ALA A 19 -6.93 18.11 -3.42
CA ALA A 19 -7.30 19.50 -3.17
C ALA A 19 -8.75 19.84 -3.58
N SER A 20 -9.34 19.09 -4.53
CA SER A 20 -10.72 19.27 -4.99
C SER A 20 -11.80 18.91 -3.96
N ASN A 21 -11.45 18.13 -2.92
CA ASN A 21 -12.37 17.73 -1.85
C ASN A 21 -12.14 18.47 -0.53
N ASP A 22 -11.26 19.49 -0.51
CA ASP A 22 -11.02 20.32 0.67
C ASP A 22 -12.10 21.43 0.74
N GLU A 23 -12.87 21.47 1.84
CA GLU A 23 -13.91 22.48 2.12
C GLU A 23 -13.39 23.93 2.03
N ARG A 24 -12.07 24.14 2.15
CA ARG A 24 -11.43 25.46 1.94
C ARG A 24 -11.60 26.00 0.53
N TYR A 25 -11.68 25.15 -0.50
CA TYR A 25 -11.88 25.58 -1.89
C TYR A 25 -13.32 26.03 -2.19
N LYS A 26 -14.30 25.45 -1.48
CA LYS A 26 -15.71 25.86 -1.61
C LYS A 26 -15.96 27.24 -1.00
N LYS A 27 -15.27 27.57 0.10
CA LYS A 27 -15.32 28.89 0.73
C LYS A 27 -14.79 30.01 -0.18
N TRP A 28 -13.77 29.72 -1.01
CA TRP A 28 -13.20 30.70 -1.93
C TRP A 28 -14.19 31.13 -3.03
N ARG A 29 -15.02 30.21 -3.52
CA ARG A 29 -15.98 30.46 -4.63
C ARG A 29 -17.21 31.28 -4.21
N LEU A 30 -17.51 31.34 -2.92
CA LEU A 30 -18.64 32.10 -2.38
C LEU A 30 -18.29 33.54 -1.98
N SER A 31 -17.00 33.90 -1.97
CA SER A 31 -16.50 35.20 -1.49
C SER A 31 -16.27 36.22 -2.61
N THR A 32 -16.41 35.86 -3.88
CA THR A 32 -16.01 36.73 -5.02
C THR A 32 -17.13 37.59 -5.58
N ASN A 33 -18.28 37.66 -4.91
CA ASN A 33 -19.36 38.57 -5.28
C ASN A 33 -19.57 39.54 -4.14
N ASP A 34 -19.12 40.78 -4.36
CA ASP A 34 -19.35 41.97 -3.55
C ASP A 34 -18.46 42.06 -2.29
N ASP A 35 -17.31 42.71 -2.43
CA ASP A 35 -16.73 43.60 -1.41
C ASP A 35 -15.55 44.38 -2.01
N THR A 36 -15.60 45.69 -1.84
CA THR A 36 -14.53 46.62 -2.25
C THR A 36 -13.36 46.41 -1.29
N ILE A 37 -12.29 45.73 -1.73
CA ILE A 37 -11.13 45.44 -0.87
C ILE A 37 -10.32 46.74 -0.70
N GLU A 38 -10.49 47.40 0.44
CA GLU A 38 -9.56 48.41 0.92
C GLU A 38 -8.32 47.68 1.49
N SER A 39 -7.25 47.62 0.69
CA SER A 39 -6.00 46.95 1.08
C SER A 39 -5.23 47.80 2.09
N THR A 40 -5.27 47.41 3.36
CA THR A 40 -4.53 48.04 4.46
C THR A 40 -3.18 47.36 4.74
N GLU A 41 -2.77 46.38 3.94
CA GLU A 41 -1.46 45.71 4.09
C GLU A 41 -0.32 46.65 3.69
N THR A 42 0.58 46.89 4.64
CA THR A 42 1.79 47.69 4.40
C THR A 42 2.77 46.95 3.50
N GLU A 43 3.61 47.67 2.75
CA GLU A 43 4.60 47.05 1.84
C GLU A 43 5.50 46.04 2.57
N ASP A 44 5.84 46.30 3.85
CA ASP A 44 6.63 45.41 4.69
C ASP A 44 5.92 44.08 4.99
N GLU A 45 4.61 44.11 5.26
CA GLU A 45 3.80 42.90 5.48
C GLU A 45 3.70 42.05 4.21
N ILE A 46 3.56 42.69 3.05
CA ILE A 46 3.54 42.01 1.74
C ILE A 46 4.89 41.33 1.47
N VAL A 47 6.00 42.02 1.73
CA VAL A 47 7.36 41.50 1.56
C VAL A 47 7.64 40.33 2.50
N ASP A 48 7.22 40.42 3.76
CA ASP A 48 7.42 39.35 4.75
C ASP A 48 6.53 38.13 4.49
N ALA A 49 5.29 38.34 4.04
CA ALA A 49 4.42 37.28 3.56
C ALA A 49 5.02 36.58 2.33
N HIS A 50 5.63 37.34 1.42
CA HIS A 50 6.31 36.79 0.24
C HIS A 50 7.56 35.99 0.63
N ARG A 51 8.41 36.51 1.53
CA ARG A 51 9.57 35.79 2.07
C ARG A 51 9.18 34.50 2.78
N SER A 52 8.12 34.52 3.58
CA SER A 52 7.64 33.36 4.32
C SER A 52 7.06 32.28 3.39
N ARG A 53 6.29 32.67 2.37
CA ARG A 53 5.84 31.76 1.30
C ARG A 53 7.02 31.16 0.54
N ASN A 54 8.04 31.96 0.20
CA ASN A 54 9.20 31.47 -0.52
C ASN A 54 10.05 30.51 0.34
N ARG A 55 10.22 30.79 1.65
CA ARG A 55 10.84 29.87 2.61
C ARG A 55 10.08 28.54 2.71
N GLN A 56 8.75 28.58 2.81
CA GLN A 56 7.92 27.37 2.85
C GLN A 56 8.02 26.58 1.54
N TYR A 57 8.02 27.25 0.39
CA TYR A 57 8.20 26.64 -0.91
C TYR A 57 9.55 25.93 -1.05
N VAL A 58 10.65 26.61 -0.69
CA VAL A 58 12.00 26.04 -0.71
C VAL A 58 12.09 24.84 0.24
N ARG A 59 11.60 24.95 1.47
CA ARG A 59 11.57 23.85 2.45
C ARG A 59 10.79 22.63 1.91
N THR A 60 9.62 22.87 1.33
CA THR A 60 8.75 21.82 0.77
C THR A 60 9.43 21.13 -0.42
N ARG A 61 10.13 21.89 -1.28
CA ARG A 61 10.89 21.33 -2.40
C ARG A 61 12.07 20.48 -1.96
N GLU A 62 12.83 20.93 -0.97
CA GLU A 62 13.93 20.12 -0.43
C GLU A 62 13.41 18.84 0.25
N SER A 63 12.29 18.93 0.98
CA SER A 63 11.65 17.72 1.53
C SER A 63 11.16 16.76 0.44
N LEU A 64 10.60 17.28 -0.66
CA LEU A 64 10.10 16.46 -1.76
C LEU A 64 11.25 15.75 -2.48
N LYS A 65 12.34 16.45 -2.76
CA LYS A 65 13.54 15.85 -3.34
C LYS A 65 14.09 14.72 -2.47
N GLN A 66 14.13 14.94 -1.15
CA GLN A 66 14.59 13.94 -0.19
C GLN A 66 13.67 12.70 -0.19
N LEU A 67 12.35 12.89 -0.20
CA LEU A 67 11.39 11.79 -0.28
C LEU A 67 11.52 10.98 -1.57
N ILE A 68 11.69 11.65 -2.72
CA ILE A 68 11.90 11.00 -4.01
C ILE A 68 13.19 10.19 -3.99
N ARG A 69 14.28 10.78 -3.46
CA ARG A 69 15.58 10.09 -3.35
C ARG A 69 15.47 8.87 -2.45
N GLN A 70 14.86 8.99 -1.28
CA GLN A 70 14.66 7.87 -0.37
C GLN A 70 13.82 6.76 -1.01
N GLY A 71 12.73 7.11 -1.69
CA GLY A 71 11.89 6.12 -2.36
C GLY A 71 12.64 5.37 -3.47
N TYR A 72 13.53 6.05 -4.18
CA TYR A 72 14.39 5.43 -5.18
C TYR A 72 15.46 4.53 -4.56
N ASP A 73 16.14 4.99 -3.50
CA ASP A 73 17.15 4.21 -2.79
C ASP A 73 16.54 2.95 -2.16
N ASP A 74 15.34 3.08 -1.56
CA ASP A 74 14.56 1.96 -1.02
C ASP A 74 14.16 0.95 -2.13
N TRP A 75 13.77 1.44 -3.31
CA TRP A 75 13.43 0.60 -4.45
C TRP A 75 14.63 -0.20 -4.97
N GLU A 76 15.78 0.44 -5.13
CA GLU A 76 17.01 -0.25 -5.56
C GLU A 76 17.45 -1.30 -4.53
N ALA A 77 17.37 -0.98 -3.24
CA ALA A 77 17.65 -1.94 -2.16
C ALA A 77 16.67 -3.13 -2.20
N PHE A 78 15.38 -2.87 -2.37
CA PHE A 78 14.35 -3.90 -2.52
C PHE A 78 14.63 -4.83 -3.70
N LYS A 79 14.96 -4.26 -4.87
CA LYS A 79 15.31 -5.04 -6.06
C LYS A 79 16.53 -5.92 -5.81
N GLY A 80 17.55 -5.39 -5.13
CA GLY A 80 18.75 -6.14 -4.74
C GLY A 80 18.44 -7.33 -3.84
N VAL A 81 17.70 -7.10 -2.75
CA VAL A 81 17.34 -8.14 -1.76
C VAL A 81 16.48 -9.24 -2.38
N HIS A 82 15.53 -8.88 -3.25
CA HIS A 82 14.59 -9.83 -3.85
C HIS A 82 14.97 -10.26 -5.28
N SER A 83 16.18 -9.94 -5.73
CA SER A 83 16.69 -10.28 -7.07
C SER A 83 15.73 -9.88 -8.21
N LYS A 84 15.05 -8.75 -8.08
CA LYS A 84 14.08 -8.26 -9.07
C LYS A 84 14.81 -7.69 -10.28
N ARG A 85 14.35 -8.06 -11.47
CA ARG A 85 14.89 -7.57 -12.75
C ARG A 85 13.73 -7.28 -13.69
N PHE A 86 13.80 -6.12 -14.33
CA PHE A 86 12.81 -5.65 -15.29
C PHE A 86 13.53 -5.25 -16.56
N THR A 87 13.05 -5.73 -17.71
CA THR A 87 13.58 -5.36 -19.03
C THR A 87 12.85 -4.17 -19.62
N ASP A 88 11.60 -3.99 -19.22
CA ASP A 88 10.72 -2.93 -19.68
C ASP A 88 10.61 -1.86 -18.58
N ASN A 89 10.93 -0.62 -18.94
CA ASN A 89 10.88 0.52 -18.05
C ASN A 89 9.45 0.85 -17.59
N ASP A 90 8.45 0.62 -18.44
CA ASP A 90 7.05 0.93 -18.09
C ASP A 90 6.55 -0.07 -17.05
N ILE A 91 6.91 -1.36 -17.19
CA ILE A 91 6.67 -2.37 -16.16
C ILE A 91 7.42 -2.01 -14.88
N GLU A 92 8.72 -1.67 -14.96
CA GLU A 92 9.48 -1.29 -13.77
C GLU A 92 8.85 -0.10 -13.03
N ASN A 93 8.37 0.90 -13.76
CA ASN A 93 7.69 2.05 -13.18
C ASN A 93 6.40 1.64 -12.45
N GLU A 94 5.59 0.75 -13.03
CA GLU A 94 4.39 0.22 -12.37
C GLU A 94 4.74 -0.53 -11.08
N ARG A 95 5.80 -1.35 -11.11
CA ARG A 95 6.30 -2.12 -9.96
C ARG A 95 6.82 -1.21 -8.85
N MET A 96 7.56 -0.17 -9.20
CA MET A 96 8.03 0.84 -8.27
C MET A 96 6.85 1.57 -7.62
N LEU A 97 5.81 1.93 -8.39
CA LEU A 97 4.61 2.56 -7.84
C LEU A 97 3.87 1.63 -6.86
N ALA A 98 3.72 0.35 -7.20
CA ALA A 98 3.14 -0.64 -6.31
C ALA A 98 3.96 -0.81 -5.03
N PHE A 99 5.29 -0.85 -5.14
CA PHE A 99 6.20 -0.93 -4.00
C PHE A 99 6.07 0.28 -3.05
N LEU A 100 6.07 1.50 -3.58
CA LEU A 100 5.89 2.71 -2.77
C LEU A 100 4.53 2.73 -2.06
N ALA A 101 3.47 2.25 -2.74
CA ALA A 101 2.16 2.10 -2.13
C ALA A 101 2.18 1.07 -0.98
N SER A 102 2.85 -0.06 -1.17
CA SER A 102 3.07 -1.08 -0.14
C SER A 102 3.85 -0.54 1.05
N GLN A 103 4.92 0.25 0.84
CA GLN A 103 5.65 0.91 1.92
C GLN A 103 4.77 1.86 2.72
N GLN A 104 3.94 2.66 2.05
CA GLN A 104 3.01 3.54 2.73
C GLN A 104 1.96 2.75 3.53
N HIS A 105 1.45 1.65 2.97
CA HIS A 105 0.51 0.76 3.65
C HIS A 105 1.12 0.17 4.92
N VAL A 106 2.35 -0.36 4.82
CA VAL A 106 3.12 -0.91 5.95
C VAL A 106 3.33 0.13 7.05
N ARG A 107 3.75 1.35 6.70
CA ARG A 107 3.94 2.44 7.68
C ARG A 107 2.63 2.75 8.41
N ARG A 108 1.55 3.01 7.67
CA ARG A 108 0.23 3.34 8.26
C ARG A 108 -0.30 2.24 9.17
N HIS A 109 -0.15 0.97 8.78
CA HIS A 109 -0.59 -0.17 9.58
C HIS A 109 0.24 -0.32 10.86
N ASN A 110 1.55 -0.18 10.76
CA ASN A 110 2.42 -0.29 11.92
C ASN A 110 2.28 0.90 12.88
N ASP A 111 2.02 2.11 12.37
CA ASP A 111 1.66 3.26 13.22
C ASP A 111 0.34 2.99 13.98
N ALA A 112 -0.63 2.32 13.34
CA ALA A 112 -1.87 1.90 13.99
C ALA A 112 -1.63 0.81 15.05
N TYR A 113 -0.67 -0.09 14.81
CA TYR A 113 -0.24 -1.08 15.79
C TYR A 113 0.37 -0.42 17.03
N GLU A 114 1.25 0.57 16.86
CA GLU A 114 1.85 1.30 17.99
C GLU A 114 0.82 2.08 18.82
N ARG A 115 -0.33 2.43 18.23
CA ARG A 115 -1.47 3.02 18.94
C ARG A 115 -2.40 2.00 19.60
N GLY A 116 -2.23 0.71 19.31
CA GLY A 116 -3.13 -0.35 19.78
C GLY A 116 -4.43 -0.48 18.97
N ASP A 117 -4.55 0.16 17.81
CA ASP A 117 -5.73 0.08 16.94
C ASP A 117 -5.84 -1.28 16.21
N VAL A 118 -4.70 -1.95 16.02
CA VAL A 118 -4.57 -3.27 15.38
C VAL A 118 -3.66 -4.18 16.19
N THR A 119 -3.83 -5.50 16.06
CA THR A 119 -3.18 -6.50 16.91
C THR A 119 -1.89 -7.09 16.34
N PHE A 120 -1.49 -6.71 15.12
CA PHE A 120 -0.30 -7.24 14.45
C PHE A 120 0.45 -6.18 13.66
N LYS A 121 1.68 -6.49 13.25
CA LYS A 121 2.50 -5.69 12.34
C LYS A 121 2.57 -6.35 10.96
N ILE A 122 2.79 -5.55 9.93
CA ILE A 122 3.10 -6.02 8.59
C ILE A 122 4.48 -5.52 8.16
N GLY A 123 5.06 -6.18 7.15
CA GLY A 123 6.39 -5.86 6.65
C GLY A 123 6.47 -5.98 5.13
N ILE A 124 7.48 -5.31 4.56
CA ILE A 124 7.82 -5.46 3.14
C ILE A 124 8.36 -6.86 2.91
N ASN A 125 7.88 -7.50 1.84
CA ASN A 125 8.28 -8.84 1.44
C ASN A 125 8.42 -8.92 -0.09
N HIS A 126 8.78 -10.10 -0.60
CA HIS A 126 9.07 -10.34 -2.01
C HIS A 126 7.93 -10.05 -3.00
N ILE A 127 6.70 -9.82 -2.55
CA ILE A 127 5.54 -9.47 -3.39
C ILE A 127 5.09 -8.02 -3.22
N ALA A 128 5.84 -7.20 -2.48
CA ALA A 128 5.49 -5.80 -2.22
C ALA A 128 5.43 -4.93 -3.50
N ASP A 129 6.05 -5.39 -4.60
CA ASP A 129 6.03 -4.75 -5.91
C ASP A 129 4.88 -5.21 -6.82
N LEU A 130 3.98 -6.08 -6.34
CA LEU A 130 2.84 -6.51 -7.12
C LEU A 130 1.69 -5.48 -7.03
N PRO A 131 1.14 -5.01 -8.16
CA PRO A 131 -0.12 -4.27 -8.13
C PRO A 131 -1.24 -5.21 -7.66
N PHE A 132 -2.29 -4.63 -7.06
CA PHE A 132 -3.39 -5.40 -6.47
C PHE A 132 -4.04 -6.38 -7.47
N SER A 133 -4.16 -5.99 -8.74
CA SER A 133 -4.69 -6.80 -9.84
C SER A 133 -3.89 -8.09 -10.09
N GLU A 134 -2.60 -8.10 -9.78
CA GLU A 134 -1.76 -9.29 -9.87
C GLU A 134 -1.70 -10.06 -8.56
N TYR A 135 -1.58 -9.35 -7.43
CA TYR A 135 -1.62 -9.97 -6.11
C TYR A 135 -2.87 -10.85 -5.95
N GLN A 136 -4.03 -10.37 -6.40
CA GLN A 136 -5.28 -11.12 -6.30
C GLN A 136 -5.25 -12.46 -7.06
N LYS A 137 -4.45 -12.56 -8.14
CA LYS A 137 -4.31 -13.81 -8.91
C LYS A 137 -3.57 -14.90 -8.12
N LEU A 138 -2.83 -14.54 -7.07
CA LEU A 138 -2.18 -15.49 -6.17
C LEU A 138 -3.18 -16.22 -5.27
N ASN A 139 -4.40 -15.69 -5.12
CA ASN A 139 -5.47 -16.30 -4.33
C ASN A 139 -6.39 -17.13 -5.23
N GLY A 140 -5.93 -18.30 -5.67
CA GLY A 140 -6.65 -19.08 -6.69
C GLY A 140 -7.70 -20.06 -6.17
N TYR A 141 -7.95 -20.13 -4.86
CA TYR A 141 -9.12 -20.86 -4.36
C TYR A 141 -10.41 -20.19 -4.85
N ARG A 142 -11.25 -20.97 -5.53
CA ARG A 142 -12.57 -20.53 -5.99
C ARG A 142 -13.63 -21.43 -5.39
N ARG A 143 -14.48 -20.88 -4.53
CA ARG A 143 -15.69 -21.59 -4.10
C ARG A 143 -16.60 -21.78 -5.31
N LEU A 144 -16.95 -23.03 -5.61
CA LEU A 144 -17.98 -23.30 -6.60
C LEU A 144 -19.33 -22.89 -6.01
N PHE A 145 -20.00 -21.93 -6.63
CA PHE A 145 -21.39 -21.62 -6.31
C PHE A 145 -22.25 -22.81 -6.77
N GLY A 146 -22.96 -23.47 -5.84
CA GLY A 146 -23.90 -24.56 -6.17
C GLY A 146 -23.50 -25.97 -5.71
N ASP A 147 -22.47 -26.14 -4.89
CA ASP A 147 -21.98 -27.43 -4.37
C ASP A 147 -22.89 -28.15 -3.36
N ALA A 148 -24.20 -27.90 -3.39
CA ALA A 148 -25.18 -28.66 -2.60
C ALA A 148 -25.14 -30.18 -2.89
N ASN A 149 -24.57 -30.58 -4.04
CA ASN A 149 -24.35 -31.99 -4.38
C ASN A 149 -22.99 -32.55 -3.93
N ALA A 150 -21.97 -31.71 -3.65
CA ALA A 150 -20.67 -32.18 -3.15
C ALA A 150 -20.77 -32.71 -1.70
N GLN A 151 -21.74 -32.21 -0.93
CA GLN A 151 -22.03 -32.69 0.43
C GLN A 151 -22.75 -34.05 0.48
N LYS A 152 -23.27 -34.56 -0.65
CA LYS A 152 -24.05 -35.81 -0.65
C LYS A 152 -23.20 -37.05 -0.35
N ASN A 153 -21.89 -36.98 -0.60
CA ASN A 153 -20.94 -38.08 -0.37
C ASN A 153 -19.80 -37.71 0.61
N SER A 154 -19.90 -36.59 1.33
CA SER A 154 -18.89 -36.20 2.31
C SER A 154 -19.12 -36.90 3.65
N SER A 155 -18.04 -37.36 4.29
CA SER A 155 -18.11 -37.73 5.70
C SER A 155 -18.38 -36.49 6.55
N THR A 156 -19.34 -36.61 7.48
CA THR A 156 -19.54 -35.56 8.49
C THR A 156 -18.50 -35.77 9.58
N TRP A 157 -17.82 -34.69 9.99
CA TRP A 157 -16.93 -34.75 11.14
C TRP A 157 -17.74 -35.05 12.41
N LEU A 158 -17.30 -36.06 13.17
CA LEU A 158 -17.92 -36.44 14.44
C LEU A 158 -16.97 -36.04 15.57
N SER A 159 -17.46 -35.15 16.45
CA SER A 159 -16.69 -34.78 17.63
C SER A 159 -16.52 -35.98 18.56
N PRO A 160 -15.30 -36.24 19.09
CA PRO A 160 -15.11 -37.22 20.14
C PRO A 160 -15.89 -36.81 21.41
N LEU A 161 -16.54 -37.78 22.05
CA LEU A 161 -17.41 -37.56 23.23
C LEU A 161 -16.64 -37.23 24.51
N ASN A 162 -15.39 -37.67 24.64
CA ASN A 162 -14.55 -37.53 25.85
C ASN A 162 -13.07 -37.32 25.48
N ALA A 163 -12.76 -36.32 24.66
CA ALA A 163 -11.37 -35.99 24.36
C ALA A 163 -10.88 -34.85 25.26
N ASP A 164 -9.76 -35.09 25.96
CA ASP A 164 -9.01 -34.03 26.63
C ASP A 164 -8.18 -33.28 25.59
N ILE A 165 -8.61 -32.05 25.28
CA ILE A 165 -7.96 -31.19 24.29
C ILE A 165 -7.03 -30.22 25.03
N PRO A 166 -5.74 -30.13 24.67
CA PRO A 166 -4.82 -29.19 25.31
C PRO A 166 -5.19 -27.74 24.99
N GLU A 167 -4.82 -26.81 25.87
CA GLU A 167 -5.04 -25.36 25.68
C GLU A 167 -4.27 -24.81 24.47
N SER A 168 -3.13 -25.42 24.14
CA SER A 168 -2.30 -25.07 22.98
C SER A 168 -1.73 -26.33 22.32
N LEU A 169 -1.67 -26.36 20.99
CA LEU A 169 -1.07 -27.44 20.22
C LEU A 169 -0.34 -26.90 18.99
N ASP A 170 0.91 -27.33 18.82
CA ASP A 170 1.71 -27.04 17.62
C ASP A 170 2.18 -28.34 16.95
N TRP A 171 1.63 -28.64 15.78
CA TRP A 171 1.97 -29.85 15.00
C TRP A 171 3.40 -29.84 14.45
N ARG A 172 4.07 -28.68 14.39
CA ARG A 172 5.47 -28.58 13.96
C ARG A 172 6.41 -29.27 14.94
N GLU A 173 6.11 -29.17 16.24
CA GLU A 173 6.88 -29.83 17.31
C GLU A 173 6.76 -31.36 17.27
N HIS A 174 5.76 -31.86 16.54
CA HIS A 174 5.43 -33.28 16.44
C HIS A 174 5.83 -33.89 15.08
N GLY A 175 6.44 -33.11 14.19
CA GLY A 175 6.91 -33.60 12.88
C GLY A 175 5.80 -33.85 11.84
N TYR A 176 4.59 -33.33 12.06
CA TYR A 176 3.46 -33.48 11.12
C TYR A 176 3.38 -32.36 10.08
N VAL A 177 4.25 -31.36 10.16
CA VAL A 177 4.26 -30.20 9.25
C VAL A 177 5.52 -30.24 8.40
N THR A 178 5.36 -30.24 7.08
CA THR A 178 6.49 -30.16 6.14
C THR A 178 7.04 -28.73 6.04
N ASP A 179 8.25 -28.58 5.48
CA ASP A 179 8.83 -27.25 5.22
C ASP A 179 7.92 -26.38 4.35
N VAL A 180 7.92 -25.07 4.66
CA VAL A 180 7.17 -24.06 3.92
C VAL A 180 7.59 -24.04 2.45
N LYS A 181 6.62 -24.12 1.56
CA LYS A 181 6.81 -24.14 0.10
C LYS A 181 6.38 -22.81 -0.53
N ASN A 182 6.74 -22.59 -1.80
CA ASN A 182 6.39 -21.38 -2.56
C ASN A 182 5.56 -21.74 -3.81
N GLN A 183 4.33 -21.24 -3.89
CA GLN A 183 3.43 -21.44 -5.04
C GLN A 183 3.80 -20.61 -6.29
N GLY A 184 4.67 -19.60 -6.13
CA GLY A 184 4.99 -18.64 -7.18
C GLY A 184 3.76 -17.87 -7.66
N MET A 185 3.73 -17.58 -8.97
CA MET A 185 2.70 -16.75 -9.61
C MET A 185 1.46 -17.54 -10.11
N CYS A 186 1.27 -18.79 -9.65
CA CYS A 186 0.31 -19.73 -10.24
C CYS A 186 -1.11 -19.67 -9.61
N GLY A 187 -1.26 -19.12 -8.40
CA GLY A 187 -2.54 -19.15 -7.69
C GLY A 187 -2.92 -20.55 -7.18
N SER A 188 -1.95 -21.45 -7.00
CA SER A 188 -2.17 -22.86 -6.64
C SER A 188 -2.36 -23.12 -5.13
N CYS A 189 -2.70 -22.10 -4.33
CA CYS A 189 -2.83 -22.21 -2.87
C CYS A 189 -3.73 -23.36 -2.41
N TRP A 190 -4.80 -23.67 -3.16
CA TRP A 190 -5.72 -24.77 -2.86
C TRP A 190 -5.04 -26.15 -2.90
N ALA A 191 -4.07 -26.36 -3.80
CA ALA A 191 -3.32 -27.60 -3.92
C ALA A 191 -2.31 -27.76 -2.77
N PHE A 192 -1.69 -26.65 -2.35
CA PHE A 192 -0.80 -26.63 -1.19
C PHE A 192 -1.57 -26.90 0.09
N SER A 193 -2.78 -26.34 0.23
CA SER A 193 -3.67 -26.63 1.36
C SER A 193 -4.13 -28.09 1.42
N ALA A 194 -4.24 -28.78 0.28
CA ALA A 194 -4.69 -30.17 0.21
C ALA A 194 -3.55 -31.19 0.44
N THR A 195 -2.31 -30.81 0.12
CA THR A 195 -1.12 -31.68 0.18
C THR A 195 -0.20 -31.40 1.38
N GLY A 196 -0.48 -30.32 2.12
CA GLY A 196 0.29 -29.86 3.27
C GLY A 196 0.21 -30.75 4.49
#